data_AF-A0A2E4W7U8-F1
#
_entry.id   AF-A0A2E4W7U8-F1
#
_cell.length_a   1.000
_cell.length_b   1.000
_cell.length_c   1.000
_cell.angle_alpha   90.00
_cell.angle_beta   90.00
_cell.angle_gamma   90.00
#
_symmetry.space_group_name_H-M   'P 1'
#
loop_
_entity.id
_entity.type
_entity.pdbx_description
1 polymer ?
#
loop_
_entity_poly.entity_id
_entity_poly.type
_entity_poly.pdbx_seq_one_letter_code
_entity_poly.pdbx_strand_id
1 'polypeptide(L)'
;FGAQAPSDAIRNSDVWDGYQANRNRIFDFIEAHAINNVVVLTGDIHSSWALDVPRDPWNGYHPTTGRGSLAVEYVTPAVTSPSQFTDRPNEADAARAARMASSPHLKFVDQVHRGYFILDITPERAQADWFFVETISQRSSRERFVAGYYTRDGANHLTEADGPVATR
;
A
#
# COMPACT_ATOMS: atom_id res chain seq x y z
N PHE A 1 -2.87 -4.91 5.36
CA PHE A 1 -2.58 -6.35 5.26
C PHE A 1 -1.07 -6.59 5.32
N GLY A 2 -0.29 -5.93 4.48
CA GLY A 2 1.18 -5.89 4.45
C GLY A 2 1.83 -4.89 5.43
N ALA A 3 1.08 -4.12 6.22
CA ALA A 3 1.62 -3.37 7.36
C ALA A 3 2.02 -4.32 8.51
N GLN A 4 3.09 -5.10 8.29
CA GLN A 4 3.60 -6.10 9.22
C GLN A 4 4.65 -5.48 10.16
N ALA A 5 4.89 -6.11 11.31
CA ALA A 5 6.02 -5.82 12.18
C ALA A 5 7.15 -6.85 12.01
N PRO A 6 8.43 -6.49 12.28
CA PRO A 6 9.50 -7.48 12.36
C PRO A 6 9.24 -8.46 13.49
N SER A 7 9.45 -9.76 13.25
CA SER A 7 9.20 -10.88 14.19
C SER A 7 7.72 -11.05 14.59
N ASP A 8 7.42 -11.97 15.51
CA ASP A 8 6.06 -12.21 16.06
C ASP A 8 5.53 -11.05 16.94
N ALA A 9 6.16 -9.87 16.89
CA ALA A 9 5.73 -8.70 17.63
C ALA A 9 4.43 -8.14 17.04
N ILE A 10 3.47 -7.79 17.90
CA ILE A 10 2.26 -7.07 17.49
C ILE A 10 2.48 -5.59 17.75
N ARG A 11 2.54 -4.77 16.70
CA ARG A 11 2.68 -3.31 16.79
C ARG A 11 1.35 -2.58 16.75
N ASN A 12 0.35 -3.18 16.10
CA ASN A 12 -1.00 -2.67 16.08
C ASN A 12 -1.99 -3.83 16.10
N SER A 13 -2.73 -3.96 17.19
CA SER A 13 -3.71 -5.03 17.40
C SER A 13 -4.99 -4.88 16.57
N ASP A 14 -5.25 -3.70 16.01
CA ASP A 14 -6.46 -3.39 15.24
C ASP A 14 -6.31 -3.69 13.74
N VAL A 15 -5.08 -3.84 13.26
CA VAL A 15 -4.80 -4.24 11.87
C VAL A 15 -4.42 -5.72 11.78
N TRP A 16 -4.19 -6.23 10.56
CA TRP A 16 -3.80 -7.62 10.31
C TRP A 16 -2.58 -8.12 11.10
N ASP A 17 -1.74 -7.21 11.59
CA ASP A 17 -0.62 -7.50 12.49
C ASP A 17 -1.09 -8.06 13.86
N GLY A 18 -2.28 -7.69 14.32
CA GLY A 18 -2.93 -8.26 15.51
C GLY A 18 -3.62 -9.61 15.27
N TYR A 19 -3.78 -10.02 14.01
CA TYR A 19 -4.54 -11.22 13.60
C TYR A 19 -3.70 -12.15 12.73
N GLN A 20 -2.44 -12.36 13.10
CA GLN A 20 -1.44 -13.09 12.32
C GLN A 20 -1.89 -14.52 11.95
N ALA A 21 -2.55 -15.24 12.86
CA ALA A 21 -3.08 -16.58 12.56
C ALA A 21 -4.13 -16.54 11.44
N ASN A 22 -4.98 -15.51 11.39
CA ASN A 22 -5.99 -15.35 10.35
C ASN A 22 -5.32 -14.95 9.02
N ARG A 23 -4.34 -14.05 9.06
CA ARG A 23 -3.52 -13.67 7.88
C ARG A 23 -2.83 -14.89 7.29
N ASN A 24 -2.22 -15.72 8.14
CA ASN A 24 -1.52 -16.93 7.72
C ASN A 24 -2.44 -17.94 7.06
N ARG A 25 -3.67 -18.14 7.56
CA ARG A 25 -4.65 -19.01 6.88
C ARG A 25 -4.99 -18.54 5.46
N ILE A 26 -5.01 -17.23 5.22
CA ILE A 26 -5.20 -16.67 3.87
C ILE A 26 -3.96 -16.95 3.01
N PHE A 27 -2.76 -16.74 3.54
CA PHE A 27 -1.52 -17.08 2.84
C PHE A 27 -1.43 -18.56 2.49
N ASP A 28 -1.74 -19.44 3.45
CA ASP A 28 -1.75 -20.88 3.25
C ASP A 28 -2.71 -21.27 2.12
N PHE A 29 -3.87 -20.62 2.05
CA PHE A 29 -4.84 -20.84 0.96
C PHE A 29 -4.30 -20.37 -0.40
N ILE A 30 -3.73 -19.16 -0.47
CA ILE A 30 -3.11 -18.62 -1.70
C ILE A 30 -2.05 -19.58 -2.22
N GLU A 31 -1.16 -20.06 -1.34
CA GLU A 31 -0.08 -20.98 -1.69
C GLU A 31 -0.59 -22.36 -2.08
N ALA A 32 -1.52 -22.95 -1.31
CA ALA A 32 -2.07 -24.28 -1.58
C ALA A 32 -2.81 -24.36 -2.91
N HIS A 33 -3.38 -23.26 -3.38
CA HIS A 33 -4.10 -23.16 -4.65
C HIS A 33 -3.29 -22.52 -5.78
N ALA A 34 -2.00 -22.21 -5.54
CA ALA A 34 -1.12 -21.56 -6.51
C ALA A 34 -1.71 -20.28 -7.13
N ILE A 35 -2.43 -19.49 -6.32
CA ILE A 35 -3.00 -18.21 -6.76
C ILE A 35 -1.87 -17.18 -6.81
N ASN A 36 -1.67 -16.53 -7.95
CA ASN A 36 -0.49 -15.71 -8.22
C ASN A 36 -0.79 -14.28 -8.69
N ASN A 37 -2.01 -13.79 -8.48
CA ASN A 37 -2.45 -12.46 -8.90
C ASN A 37 -3.41 -11.80 -7.89
N VAL A 38 -3.04 -11.87 -6.61
CA VAL A 38 -3.87 -11.34 -5.52
C VAL A 38 -3.61 -9.86 -5.32
N VAL A 39 -4.68 -9.06 -5.35
CA VAL A 39 -4.67 -7.62 -5.03
C VAL A 39 -5.50 -7.39 -3.77
N VAL A 40 -4.92 -6.71 -2.79
CA VAL A 40 -5.57 -6.32 -1.55
C VAL A 40 -5.81 -4.82 -1.55
N LEU A 41 -7.05 -4.40 -1.30
CA LEU A 41 -7.43 -2.99 -1.18
C LEU A 41 -7.77 -2.69 0.28
N THR A 42 -7.14 -1.68 0.85
CA THR A 42 -7.40 -1.25 2.23
C THR A 42 -7.48 0.26 2.38
N GLY A 43 -7.92 0.70 3.55
CA GLY A 43 -7.97 2.10 3.97
C GLY A 43 -7.73 2.15 5.49
N ASP A 44 -8.66 2.74 6.24
CA ASP A 44 -8.66 2.84 7.71
C ASP A 44 -7.54 3.71 8.31
N ILE A 45 -6.29 3.49 7.95
CA ILE A 45 -5.12 4.18 8.53
C ILE A 45 -4.92 5.63 8.06
N HIS A 46 -5.92 6.19 7.37
CA HIS A 46 -6.00 7.56 6.85
C HIS A 46 -4.75 8.05 6.10
N SER A 47 -4.04 7.15 5.42
CA SER A 47 -2.79 7.43 4.72
C SER A 47 -2.64 6.54 3.49
N SER A 48 -1.82 6.95 2.53
CA SER A 48 -1.65 6.27 1.25
C SER A 48 -0.42 5.36 1.29
N TRP A 49 -0.55 4.11 0.87
CA TRP A 49 0.57 3.17 0.85
C TRP A 49 0.48 2.23 -0.34
N ALA A 50 1.63 1.80 -0.87
CA ALA A 50 1.71 0.71 -1.84
C ALA A 50 2.75 -0.30 -1.34
N LEU A 51 2.36 -1.56 -1.20
CA LEU A 51 3.19 -2.62 -0.61
C LEU A 51 3.17 -3.89 -1.44
N ASP A 52 4.31 -4.56 -1.50
CA ASP A 52 4.34 -6.01 -1.75
C ASP A 52 3.94 -6.75 -0.46
N VAL A 53 3.38 -7.95 -0.58
CA VAL A 53 2.83 -8.69 0.55
C VAL A 53 3.48 -10.08 0.65
N PRO A 54 4.73 -10.16 1.15
CA PRO A 54 5.33 -11.44 1.52
C PRO A 54 4.79 -11.96 2.86
N ARG A 55 5.03 -13.23 3.17
CA ARG A 55 4.70 -13.79 4.49
C ARG A 55 5.52 -13.13 5.62
N ASP A 56 6.81 -12.92 5.37
CA ASP A 56 7.73 -12.17 6.22
C ASP A 56 8.57 -11.24 5.32
N PRO A 57 8.40 -9.92 5.44
CA PRO A 57 9.17 -8.97 4.64
C PRO A 57 10.68 -8.95 4.91
N TRP A 58 11.11 -9.33 6.10
CA TRP A 58 12.53 -9.30 6.49
C TRP A 58 13.24 -10.63 6.26
N ASN A 59 12.49 -11.70 6.00
CA ASN A 59 13.04 -13.03 5.75
C ASN A 59 12.31 -13.72 4.59
N GLY A 60 13.03 -13.96 3.49
CA GLY A 60 12.50 -14.67 2.32
C GLY A 60 11.89 -13.77 1.23
N TYR A 61 11.80 -12.47 1.46
CA TYR A 61 11.37 -11.49 0.45
C TYR A 61 12.55 -10.75 -0.19
N HIS A 62 12.49 -10.52 -1.49
CA HIS A 62 13.54 -9.87 -2.28
C HIS A 62 13.04 -8.54 -2.87
N PRO A 63 13.44 -7.37 -2.32
CA PRO A 63 12.82 -6.07 -2.64
C PRO A 63 12.87 -5.64 -4.10
N THR A 64 13.93 -6.04 -4.80
CA THR A 64 14.19 -5.65 -6.19
C THR A 64 13.45 -6.49 -7.21
N THR A 65 13.08 -7.73 -6.87
CA THR A 65 12.43 -8.66 -7.80
C THR A 65 11.01 -9.02 -7.38
N GLY A 66 10.61 -8.66 -6.15
CA GLY A 66 9.34 -9.05 -5.56
C GLY A 66 9.25 -10.52 -5.15
N ARG A 67 10.29 -11.33 -5.38
CA ARG A 67 10.28 -12.76 -5.05
C ARG A 67 9.98 -12.95 -3.57
N GLY A 68 9.04 -13.85 -3.27
CA GLY A 68 8.56 -14.11 -1.91
C GLY A 68 7.28 -13.35 -1.55
N SER A 69 6.84 -12.42 -2.41
CA SER A 69 5.54 -11.76 -2.30
C SER A 69 4.40 -12.67 -2.77
N LEU A 70 3.29 -12.68 -2.03
CA LEU A 70 2.09 -13.49 -2.30
C LEU A 70 0.93 -12.67 -2.87
N ALA A 71 1.00 -11.34 -2.70
CA ALA A 71 -0.01 -10.40 -3.16
C ALA A 71 0.61 -9.00 -3.26
N VAL A 72 -0.16 -8.03 -3.74
CA VAL A 72 0.14 -6.60 -3.56
C VAL A 72 -0.97 -5.94 -2.76
N GLU A 73 -0.64 -4.86 -2.04
CA GLU A 73 -1.60 -4.06 -1.31
C GLU A 73 -1.56 -2.59 -1.74
N TYR A 74 -2.74 -2.05 -2.04
CA TYR A 74 -2.98 -0.64 -2.27
C TYR A 74 -3.82 -0.06 -1.13
N VAL A 75 -3.25 0.88 -0.39
CA VAL A 75 -3.92 1.55 0.73
C VAL A 75 -4.37 2.94 0.28
N THR A 76 -5.68 3.19 0.33
CA THR A 76 -6.25 4.49 0.01
C THR A 76 -6.08 5.46 1.17
N PRO A 77 -5.80 6.75 0.91
CA PRO A 77 -5.92 7.77 1.94
C PRO A 77 -7.37 7.90 2.40
N ALA A 78 -7.56 8.60 3.52
CA ALA A 78 -8.88 9.09 3.87
C ALA A 78 -9.35 10.16 2.88
N VAL A 79 -10.67 10.23 2.67
CA VAL A 79 -11.29 11.35 1.96
C VAL A 79 -11.20 12.63 2.82
N THR A 80 -11.48 12.54 4.13
CA THR A 80 -11.52 13.71 5.03
C THR A 80 -10.84 13.49 6.39
N SER A 81 -10.94 12.29 6.99
CA SER A 81 -10.45 12.04 8.36
C SER A 81 -8.97 12.37 8.55
N PRO A 82 -8.52 12.95 9.69
CA PRO A 82 -7.12 13.28 9.92
C PRO A 82 -6.22 12.03 9.99
N SER A 83 -4.97 12.21 9.58
CA SER A 83 -3.87 11.24 9.59
C SER A 83 -2.84 11.62 10.64
N GLN A 84 -1.91 10.71 10.93
CA GLN A 84 -0.87 10.90 11.95
C GLN A 84 -0.08 12.22 11.83
N PHE A 85 0.13 12.71 10.60
CA PHE A 85 0.92 13.91 10.31
C PHE A 85 0.12 15.06 9.68
N THR A 86 -1.20 15.07 9.83
CA THR A 86 -2.05 16.17 9.29
C THR A 86 -1.60 17.54 9.78
N ASP A 87 -1.38 17.66 11.09
CA ASP A 87 -0.98 18.92 11.72
C ASP A 87 0.55 19.07 11.86
N ARG A 88 1.31 18.06 11.41
CA ARG A 88 2.78 18.00 11.53
C ARG A 88 3.44 17.54 10.22
N PRO A 89 3.14 18.19 9.08
CA PRO A 89 3.68 17.76 7.78
C PRO A 89 5.21 17.79 7.74
N ASN A 90 5.84 18.70 8.47
CA ASN A 90 7.30 18.81 8.54
C ASN A 90 7.98 17.58 9.18
N GLU A 91 7.26 16.79 9.98
CA GLU A 91 7.77 15.55 10.56
C GLU A 91 7.54 14.33 9.65
N ALA A 92 6.67 14.47 8.65
CA ALA A 92 6.23 13.36 7.81
C ALA A 92 7.34 12.81 6.91
N ASP A 93 8.23 13.68 6.41
CA ASP A 93 9.33 13.28 5.52
C ASP A 93 10.33 12.38 6.23
N ALA A 94 10.74 12.75 7.44
CA ALA A 94 11.62 11.92 8.27
C ALA A 94 10.97 10.58 8.63
N ALA A 95 9.68 10.60 8.99
CA ALA A 95 8.93 9.38 9.27
C ALA A 95 8.78 8.48 8.05
N ARG A 96 8.51 9.06 6.86
CA ARG A 96 8.48 8.35 5.57
C ARG A 96 9.84 7.71 5.30
N ALA A 97 10.92 8.47 5.36
CA ALA A 97 12.27 7.96 5.11
C ALA A 97 12.63 6.78 6.03
N ALA A 98 12.33 6.89 7.33
CA ALA A 98 12.56 5.82 8.29
C ALA A 98 11.72 4.57 8.01
N ARG A 99 10.44 4.72 7.64
CA ARG A 99 9.58 3.59 7.26
C ARG A 99 10.09 2.90 5.99
N MET A 100 10.39 3.67 4.94
CA MET A 100 10.91 3.14 3.68
C MET A 100 12.23 2.39 3.89
N ALA A 101 13.13 2.91 4.76
CA ALA A 101 14.40 2.26 5.06
C ALA A 101 14.24 0.96 5.88
N SER A 102 13.21 0.86 6.71
CA SER A 102 13.01 -0.30 7.61
C SER A 102 12.04 -1.35 7.08
N SER A 103 11.28 -1.03 6.02
CA SER A 103 10.22 -1.88 5.46
C SER A 103 10.54 -2.25 4.01
N PRO A 104 11.28 -3.35 3.77
CA PRO A 104 11.77 -3.72 2.43
C PRO A 104 10.69 -3.87 1.35
N HIS A 105 9.47 -4.21 1.77
CA HIS A 105 8.29 -4.43 0.91
C HIS A 105 7.47 -3.17 0.64
N LEU A 106 7.75 -2.07 1.34
CA LEU A 106 7.05 -0.79 1.15
C LEU A 106 7.60 -0.08 -0.09
N LYS A 107 6.72 0.26 -1.04
CA LYS A 107 7.08 0.95 -2.29
C LYS A 107 6.72 2.43 -2.26
N PHE A 108 5.62 2.76 -1.59
CA PHE A 108 5.13 4.12 -1.49
C PHE A 108 4.44 4.34 -0.14
N VAL A 109 4.61 5.55 0.42
CA VAL A 109 3.88 5.97 1.61
C VAL A 109 3.69 7.49 1.66
N ASP A 110 2.47 7.96 1.82
CA ASP A 110 2.13 9.34 2.16
C ASP A 110 1.22 9.34 3.39
N GLN A 111 1.63 10.04 4.44
CA GLN A 111 0.90 10.06 5.71
C GLN A 111 0.32 11.43 6.05
N VAL A 112 0.21 12.32 5.06
CA VAL A 112 -0.20 13.72 5.25
C VAL A 112 -1.51 13.98 4.53
N HIS A 113 -1.55 13.66 3.24
CA HIS A 113 -2.54 14.20 2.32
C HIS A 113 -3.84 13.38 2.27
N ARG A 114 -4.87 14.02 1.73
CA ARG A 114 -6.21 13.44 1.50
C ARG A 114 -6.48 13.29 0.03
N GLY A 115 -7.41 12.40 -0.27
CA GLY A 115 -7.84 12.16 -1.62
C GLY A 115 -8.33 10.74 -1.78
N TYR A 116 -7.89 10.10 -2.85
CA TYR A 116 -8.32 8.75 -3.23
C TYR A 116 -7.28 8.15 -4.19
N PHE A 117 -7.48 6.89 -4.57
CA PHE A 117 -6.86 6.37 -5.78
C PHE A 117 -7.91 5.90 -6.79
N ILE A 118 -7.55 5.87 -8.07
CA ILE A 118 -8.28 5.18 -9.12
C ILE A 118 -7.59 3.84 -9.34
N LEU A 119 -8.37 2.75 -9.37
CA LEU A 119 -7.87 1.41 -9.67
C LEU A 119 -8.32 1.02 -11.08
N ASP A 120 -7.35 0.83 -11.97
CA ASP A 120 -7.54 0.26 -13.30
C ASP A 120 -7.16 -1.22 -13.26
N ILE A 121 -8.07 -2.10 -13.70
CA ILE A 121 -7.84 -3.55 -13.75
C ILE A 121 -8.12 -4.03 -15.17
N THR A 122 -7.15 -4.75 -15.70
CA THR A 122 -7.19 -5.43 -16.99
C THR A 122 -6.75 -6.89 -16.78
N PRO A 123 -6.96 -7.78 -17.75
CA PRO A 123 -6.42 -9.13 -17.67
C PRO A 123 -4.89 -9.16 -17.47
N GLU A 124 -4.16 -8.13 -17.92
CA GLU A 124 -2.69 -8.11 -17.89
C GLU A 124 -2.10 -7.43 -16.65
N ARG A 125 -2.84 -6.55 -15.97
CA ARG A 125 -2.36 -5.78 -14.82
C ARG A 125 -3.47 -5.21 -13.95
N ALA A 126 -3.10 -4.86 -12.72
CA ALA A 126 -3.82 -3.90 -11.89
C ALA A 126 -2.91 -2.70 -11.61
N GLN A 127 -3.42 -1.47 -11.73
CA GLN A 127 -2.70 -0.23 -11.42
C GLN A 127 -3.55 0.69 -10.53
N ALA A 128 -2.95 1.18 -9.44
CA ALA A 128 -3.53 2.19 -8.57
C ALA A 128 -2.84 3.53 -8.77
N ASP A 129 -3.62 4.59 -9.02
CA ASP A 129 -3.15 5.96 -9.22
C ASP A 129 -3.71 6.87 -8.13
N TRP A 130 -2.84 7.43 -7.28
CA TRP A 130 -3.24 8.31 -6.19
C TRP A 130 -3.41 9.75 -6.65
N PHE A 131 -4.55 10.33 -6.31
CA PHE A 131 -4.88 11.73 -6.53
C PHE A 131 -5.16 12.40 -5.19
N PHE A 132 -4.44 13.48 -4.91
CA PHE A 132 -4.63 14.25 -3.68
C PHE A 132 -5.37 15.54 -3.94
N VAL A 133 -6.22 15.93 -2.99
CA VAL A 133 -6.97 17.19 -3.01
C VAL A 133 -6.22 18.27 -2.24
N GLU A 134 -6.39 19.52 -2.67
CA GLU A 134 -5.72 20.68 -2.04
C GLU A 134 -6.26 20.97 -0.63
N THR A 135 -7.56 20.79 -0.42
CA THR A 135 -8.22 21.04 0.86
C THR A 135 -9.46 20.17 1.02
N ILE A 136 -9.81 19.88 2.28
CA ILE A 136 -11.06 19.23 2.67
C ILE A 136 -12.07 20.20 3.29
N SER A 137 -11.68 21.45 3.54
CA SER A 137 -12.52 22.45 4.22
C SER A 137 -13.40 23.26 3.27
N GLN A 138 -13.14 23.19 1.96
CA GLN A 138 -13.88 23.91 0.93
C GLN A 138 -14.13 23.01 -0.26
N ARG A 139 -15.27 23.18 -0.92
CA ARG A 139 -15.57 22.46 -2.17
C ARG A 139 -14.61 22.92 -3.26
N SER A 140 -13.89 21.98 -3.84
CA SER A 140 -12.95 22.20 -4.94
C SER A 140 -12.99 21.01 -5.89
N SER A 141 -12.71 21.23 -7.17
CA SER A 141 -12.47 20.17 -8.16
C SER A 141 -10.97 19.96 -8.42
N ARG A 142 -10.10 20.65 -7.69
CA ARG A 142 -8.65 20.55 -7.86
C ARG A 142 -8.12 19.29 -7.19
N GLU A 143 -7.42 18.51 -7.99
CA GLU A 143 -6.68 17.35 -7.54
C GLU A 143 -5.34 17.28 -8.28
N ARG A 144 -4.41 16.51 -7.73
CA ARG A 144 -3.09 16.30 -8.33
C ARG A 144 -2.74 14.83 -8.27
N PHE A 145 -2.34 14.26 -9.41
CA PHE A 145 -1.69 12.96 -9.45
C PHE A 145 -0.39 12.98 -8.65
N VAL A 146 -0.19 11.97 -7.80
CA VAL A 146 0.96 11.92 -6.90
C VAL A 146 1.86 10.74 -7.17
N ALA A 147 1.28 9.57 -7.41
CA ALA A 147 2.01 8.36 -7.72
C ALA A 147 1.10 7.34 -8.39
N GLY A 148 1.69 6.46 -9.19
CA GLY A 148 1.02 5.30 -9.77
C GLY A 148 1.86 4.06 -9.52
N TYR A 149 1.24 2.95 -9.14
CA TYR A 149 1.92 1.66 -8.98
C TYR A 149 1.08 0.55 -9.56
N TYR A 150 1.72 -0.35 -10.32
CA TYR A 150 1.05 -1.48 -10.95
C TYR A 150 1.71 -2.81 -10.60
N THR A 151 0.92 -3.87 -10.67
CA THR A 151 1.40 -5.26 -10.74
C THR A 151 0.92 -5.88 -12.05
N ARG A 152 1.77 -6.65 -12.70
CA ARG A 152 1.34 -7.51 -13.83
C ARG A 152 0.68 -8.77 -13.28
N ASP A 153 -0.16 -9.40 -14.10
CA ASP A 153 -0.68 -10.74 -13.82
C ASP A 153 0.48 -11.71 -13.53
N GLY A 154 0.33 -12.54 -12.49
CA GLY A 154 1.33 -13.50 -12.04
C GLY A 154 2.55 -12.92 -11.30
N ALA A 155 2.74 -11.59 -11.26
CA ALA A 155 3.98 -10.99 -10.75
C ALA A 155 4.00 -10.83 -9.22
N ASN A 156 2.85 -10.54 -8.60
CA ASN A 156 2.70 -10.19 -7.18
C ASN A 156 3.72 -9.14 -6.68
N HIS A 157 4.13 -8.22 -7.55
CA HIS A 157 5.18 -7.25 -7.30
C HIS A 157 4.82 -5.90 -7.90
N LEU A 158 4.92 -4.87 -7.09
CA LEU A 158 4.63 -3.50 -7.47
C LEU A 158 5.82 -2.85 -8.17
N THR A 159 5.51 -2.29 -9.34
CA THR A 159 6.39 -1.42 -10.12
C THR A 159 5.77 -0.03 -10.18
N GLU A 160 6.60 1.01 -10.04
CA GLU A 160 6.16 2.39 -10.21
C GLU A 160 5.75 2.63 -11.67
N ALA A 161 4.61 3.30 -11.87
CA ALA A 161 4.13 3.68 -13.18
C ALA A 161 4.73 5.02 -13.61
N ASP A 162 4.95 5.20 -14.92
CA ASP A 162 5.43 6.47 -15.47
C ASP A 162 4.40 7.61 -15.38
N GLY A 163 3.14 7.28 -15.10
CA GLY A 163 2.04 8.23 -14.96
C GLY A 163 0.69 7.53 -14.71
N PRO A 164 -0.40 8.30 -14.54
CA PRO A 164 -1.72 7.74 -14.34
C PRO A 164 -2.25 7.06 -15.61
N VAL A 165 -3.01 5.97 -15.45
CA VAL A 165 -3.74 5.33 -16.56
C VAL A 165 -4.83 6.27 -17.07
N ALA A 166 -5.51 6.95 -16.15
CA ALA A 166 -6.53 7.93 -16.48
C ALA A 166 -5.89 9.30 -16.73
N THR A 167 -5.80 9.71 -17.99
CA THR A 167 -5.72 11.13 -18.34
C THR A 167 -7.12 11.73 -18.19
N ARG A 168 -7.38 12.37 -17.04
CA ARG A 168 -8.55 13.23 -16.89
C ARG A 168 -8.30 14.60 -17.49
#